data_AF-A0A5C7UQJ4-F1
#
_entry.id   AF-A0A5C7UQJ4-F1
#
_cell.length_a   1.000
_cell.length_b   1.000
_cell.length_c   1.000
_cell.angle_alpha   90.00
_cell.angle_beta   90.00
_cell.angle_gamma   90.00
#
_symmetry.space_group_name_H-M   'P 1'
#
loop_
_entity.id
_entity.type
_entity.pdbx_description
1 polymer ?
#
loop_
_entity_poly.entity_id
_entity_poly.type
_entity_poly.pdbx_seq_one_letter_code
_entity_poly.pdbx_strand_id
1 'polypeptide(L)'
;MKCGNTASKEEVVFEFTGGRTTSLRELSEAELKDLIDQLNQKSAFRQAQGRKDYSKDEIARNTMRRAIIAQFHCAGRDGVRAAKAWAEKQGATVDNVNIKRRFNDYTQQELISLIKKAEKMRVTDIDAVDKQL
;
A
#
# COMPACT_ATOMS: atom_id res chain seq x y z
N MET A 1 -12.49 6.63 -3.88
CA MET A 1 -11.88 5.95 -2.73
C MET A 1 -10.44 6.43 -2.57
N LYS A 2 -10.12 7.15 -1.48
CA LYS A 2 -8.74 7.53 -1.14
C LYS A 2 -8.14 6.41 -0.29
N CYS A 3 -7.12 5.73 -0.81
CA CYS A 3 -6.39 4.68 -0.10
C CYS A 3 -5.00 5.18 0.28
N GLY A 4 -4.84 5.53 1.55
CA GLY A 4 -3.59 5.84 2.24
C GLY A 4 -3.80 5.51 3.72
N ASN A 5 -2.76 5.05 4.40
CA ASN A 5 -2.72 4.50 5.76
C ASN A 5 -3.89 4.85 6.72
N THR A 6 -4.38 3.80 7.38
CA THR A 6 -5.66 3.60 8.08
C THR A 6 -5.71 4.09 9.53
N ALA A 7 -5.34 5.35 9.76
CA ALA A 7 -5.84 6.08 10.92
C ALA A 7 -6.12 7.50 10.44
N SER A 8 -7.39 7.86 10.37
CA SER A 8 -7.81 9.24 10.17
C SER A 8 -7.20 10.10 11.27
N LYS A 9 -7.00 11.39 10.96
CA LYS A 9 -6.49 12.35 11.96
C LYS A 9 -7.36 12.31 13.22
N GLU A 10 -8.66 12.15 13.02
CA GLU A 10 -9.68 12.09 14.04
C GLU A 10 -9.50 10.85 14.94
N GLU A 11 -9.22 9.68 14.36
CA GLU A 11 -8.91 8.46 15.13
C GLU A 11 -7.63 8.60 15.95
N VAL A 12 -6.58 9.22 15.40
CA VAL A 12 -5.33 9.44 16.15
C VAL A 12 -5.55 10.32 17.38
N VAL A 13 -6.37 11.37 17.26
CA VAL A 13 -6.71 12.26 18.38
C VAL A 13 -7.60 11.55 19.39
N PHE A 14 -8.56 10.74 18.91
CA PHE A 14 -9.43 9.94 19.76
C PHE A 14 -8.64 8.93 20.60
N GLU A 15 -7.74 8.18 19.98
CA GLU A 15 -6.88 7.21 20.67
C GLU A 15 -5.94 7.91 21.67
N PHE A 16 -5.30 9.00 21.26
CA PHE A 16 -4.39 9.76 22.12
C PHE A 16 -5.09 10.31 23.37
N THR A 17 -6.31 10.82 23.22
CA THR A 17 -7.08 11.39 24.33
C THR A 17 -7.91 10.37 25.11
N GLY A 18 -7.78 9.08 24.83
CA GLY A 18 -8.56 8.02 25.48
C GLY A 18 -10.06 8.11 25.19
N GLY A 19 -10.43 8.69 24.05
CA GLY A 19 -11.81 8.85 23.60
C GLY A 19 -12.47 10.18 23.96
N ARG A 20 -11.74 11.14 24.56
CA ARG A 20 -12.29 12.43 24.98
C ARG A 20 -12.69 13.32 23.80
N THR A 21 -11.91 13.33 22.72
CA THR A 21 -12.16 14.19 21.56
C THR A 21 -11.54 13.62 20.29
N THR A 22 -12.09 13.97 19.13
CA THR A 22 -11.52 13.74 17.79
C THR A 22 -10.88 15.01 17.19
N SER A 23 -10.93 16.14 17.89
CA SER A 23 -10.54 17.46 17.40
C SER A 23 -9.25 17.95 18.05
N LEU A 24 -8.27 18.30 17.22
CA LEU A 24 -7.02 18.93 17.68
C LEU A 24 -7.25 20.27 18.42
N ARG A 25 -8.38 20.95 18.18
CA ARG A 25 -8.68 22.24 18.84
C ARG A 25 -9.05 22.09 20.31
N GLU A 26 -9.41 20.87 20.72
CA GLU A 26 -9.83 20.55 22.09
C GLU A 26 -8.67 19.94 22.91
N LEU A 27 -7.47 19.92 22.33
CA LEU A 27 -6.23 19.60 23.03
C LEU A 27 -5.67 20.86 23.70
N SER A 28 -5.21 20.71 24.93
CA SER A 28 -4.36 21.71 25.57
C SER A 28 -3.01 21.83 24.85
N GLU A 29 -2.29 22.93 25.05
CA GLU A 29 -0.95 23.13 24.47
C GLU A 29 0.03 22.02 24.90
N ALA A 30 -0.10 21.53 26.13
CA ALA A 30 0.70 20.42 26.65
C ALA A 30 0.39 19.10 25.93
N GLU A 31 -0.89 18.78 25.74
CA GLU A 31 -1.35 17.58 25.02
C GLU A 31 -0.95 17.62 23.54
N LEU A 32 -1.04 18.79 22.90
CA LEU A 32 -0.62 18.95 21.51
C LEU A 32 0.88 18.70 21.36
N LYS A 33 1.70 19.21 22.31
CA LYS A 33 3.14 18.99 22.31
C LYS A 33 3.49 17.52 22.50
N ASP A 34 2.84 16.84 23.45
CA ASP A 34 3.07 15.42 23.70
C ASP A 34 2.66 14.55 22.49
N LEU A 35 1.53 14.88 21.84
CA LEU A 35 1.11 14.21 20.61
C LEU A 35 2.14 14.38 19.48
N ILE A 36 2.71 15.58 19.31
CA ILE A 36 3.77 15.84 18.33
C ILE A 36 5.03 15.01 18.64
N ASP A 37 5.44 14.96 19.90
CA ASP A 37 6.63 14.21 20.32
C ASP A 37 6.44 12.70 20.11
N GLN A 38 5.27 12.15 20.42
CA GLN A 38 4.93 10.75 20.14
C GLN A 38 4.95 10.43 18.64
N LEU A 39 4.41 11.32 17.79
CA LEU A 39 4.44 11.16 16.34
C LEU A 39 5.87 11.23 15.80
N ASN A 40 6.69 12.14 16.33
CA ASN A 40 8.09 12.30 15.95
C ASN A 40 8.90 11.07 16.35
N GLN A 41 8.72 10.51 17.55
CA GLN A 41 9.38 9.27 17.97
C GLN A 41 9.02 8.08 17.08
N LYS A 42 7.73 7.91 16.75
CA LYS A 42 7.26 6.87 15.83
C LYS A 42 7.86 7.03 14.42
N SER A 43 8.06 8.27 13.97
CA SER A 43 8.72 8.55 12.68
C SER A 43 10.23 8.33 12.74
N ALA A 44 10.89 8.71 13.84
CA ALA A 44 12.32 8.55 14.06
C ALA A 44 12.70 7.07 14.18
N PHE A 45 11.89 6.23 14.83
CA PHE A 45 12.11 4.78 14.87
C PHE A 45 12.10 4.14 13.47
N ARG A 46 11.22 4.61 12.58
CA ARG A 46 11.23 4.18 11.16
C ARG A 46 12.45 4.64 10.39
N GLN A 47 13.03 5.79 10.75
CA GLN A 47 14.26 6.30 10.14
C GLN A 47 15.51 5.59 10.70
N ALA A 48 15.51 5.25 11.98
CA ALA A 48 16.59 4.56 12.68
C ALA A 48 16.71 3.06 12.29
N GLN A 49 15.64 2.44 11.78
CA GLN A 49 15.68 1.07 11.22
C GLN A 49 16.50 0.94 9.91
N GLY A 50 17.20 1.99 9.50
CA GLY A 50 18.06 2.00 8.33
C GLY A 50 17.24 2.07 7.04
N ARG A 51 17.34 3.20 6.33
CA ARG A 51 17.04 3.17 4.90
C ARG A 51 18.06 2.23 4.28
N LYS A 52 17.63 1.02 3.87
CA LYS A 52 18.40 0.25 2.89
C LYS A 52 18.52 1.16 1.66
N ASP A 53 19.74 1.58 1.36
CA ASP A 53 20.04 2.32 0.15
C ASP A 53 19.88 1.37 -1.03
N TYR A 54 18.66 1.35 -1.56
CA TYR A 54 18.33 0.62 -2.78
C TYR A 54 18.87 1.40 -3.98
N SER A 55 19.36 0.69 -4.99
CA SER A 55 19.65 1.30 -6.28
C SER A 55 18.39 1.95 -6.87
N LYS A 56 18.54 2.95 -7.74
CA LYS A 56 17.40 3.62 -8.41
C LYS A 56 16.45 2.61 -9.07
N ASP A 57 17.01 1.57 -9.69
CA ASP A 57 16.22 0.51 -10.34
C ASP A 57 15.42 -0.32 -9.33
N GLU A 58 15.99 -0.59 -8.16
CA GLU A 58 15.30 -1.34 -7.12
C GLU A 58 14.21 -0.49 -6.44
N ILE A 59 14.41 0.83 -6.32
CA ILE A 59 13.36 1.77 -5.91
C ILE A 59 12.20 1.74 -6.91
N ALA A 60 12.49 1.78 -8.21
CA ALA A 60 11.47 1.72 -9.25
C ALA A 60 10.69 0.39 -9.21
N ARG A 61 11.38 -0.75 -9.12
CA ARG A 61 10.73 -2.06 -8.97
C ARG A 61 9.90 -2.17 -7.70
N ASN A 62 10.39 -1.67 -6.56
CA ASN A 62 9.62 -1.64 -5.33
C ASN A 62 8.37 -0.77 -5.44
N THR A 63 8.46 0.35 -6.16
CA THR A 63 7.29 1.19 -6.46
C THR A 63 6.25 0.41 -7.28
N MET A 64 6.69 -0.32 -8.30
CA MET A 64 5.81 -1.18 -9.11
C MET A 64 5.17 -2.32 -8.28
N ARG A 65 5.95 -2.99 -7.43
CA ARG A 65 5.44 -4.03 -6.51
C ARG A 65 4.36 -3.46 -5.59
N ARG A 66 4.59 -2.27 -5.04
CA ARG A 66 3.60 -1.56 -4.18
C ARG A 66 2.35 -1.19 -4.96
N ALA A 67 2.46 -0.80 -6.23
CA ALA A 67 1.30 -0.52 -7.08
C ALA A 67 0.43 -1.77 -7.25
N ILE A 68 1.03 -2.94 -7.52
CA ILE A 68 0.29 -4.22 -7.60
C ILE A 68 -0.40 -4.51 -6.26
N ILE A 69 0.34 -4.45 -5.14
CA ILE A 69 -0.23 -4.68 -3.80
C ILE A 69 -1.42 -3.76 -3.51
N ALA A 70 -1.32 -2.49 -3.87
CA ALA A 70 -2.38 -1.51 -3.67
C ALA A 70 -3.69 -1.91 -4.39
N GLN A 71 -3.61 -2.51 -5.58
CA GLN A 71 -4.80 -3.00 -6.29
C GLN A 71 -5.56 -4.06 -5.47
N PHE A 72 -4.84 -4.98 -4.82
CA PHE A 72 -5.45 -6.04 -4.00
C PHE A 72 -5.91 -5.53 -2.64
N HIS A 73 -5.23 -4.53 -2.09
CA HIS A 73 -5.64 -3.88 -0.85
C HIS A 73 -6.97 -3.12 -1.04
N CYS A 74 -7.16 -2.45 -2.18
CA CYS A 74 -8.43 -1.79 -2.51
C CYS A 74 -9.60 -2.77 -2.65
N ALA A 75 -9.32 -4.05 -2.95
CA ALA A 75 -10.33 -5.10 -3.11
C ALA A 75 -10.68 -5.84 -1.80
N GLY A 76 -10.24 -5.35 -0.63
CA GLY A 76 -10.58 -5.93 0.67
C GLY A 76 -9.92 -7.27 1.00
N ARG A 77 -8.90 -7.68 0.24
CA ARG A 77 -8.09 -8.89 0.52
C ARG A 77 -6.86 -8.53 1.35
N ASP A 78 -6.23 -9.50 2.02
CA ASP A 78 -4.86 -9.35 2.56
C ASP A 78 -3.93 -8.96 1.39
N GLY A 79 -3.75 -7.65 1.19
CA GLY A 79 -3.28 -7.09 -0.07
C GLY A 79 -1.89 -7.58 -0.45
N VAL A 80 -1.04 -7.84 0.55
CA VAL A 80 0.33 -8.33 0.31
C VAL A 80 0.32 -9.80 -0.04
N ARG A 81 -0.37 -10.64 0.74
CA ARG A 81 -0.40 -12.09 0.51
C ARG A 81 -1.14 -12.42 -0.79
N ALA A 82 -2.28 -11.78 -1.02
CA ALA A 82 -3.09 -11.98 -2.21
C ALA A 82 -2.37 -11.51 -3.48
N ALA A 83 -1.72 -10.33 -3.45
CA ALA A 83 -0.98 -9.84 -4.60
C ALA A 83 0.20 -10.75 -4.97
N LYS A 84 0.95 -11.24 -3.98
CA LYS A 84 2.06 -12.17 -4.19
C LYS A 84 1.57 -13.47 -4.82
N ALA A 85 0.61 -14.13 -4.19
CA ALA A 85 0.06 -15.40 -4.68
C ALA A 85 -0.55 -15.25 -6.08
N TRP A 86 -1.25 -14.14 -6.34
CA TRP A 86 -1.80 -13.84 -7.65
C TRP A 86 -0.71 -13.66 -8.71
N ALA A 87 0.30 -12.82 -8.43
CA ALA A 87 1.37 -12.54 -9.39
C ALA A 87 2.15 -13.81 -9.75
N GLU A 88 2.50 -14.62 -8.75
CA GLU A 88 3.21 -15.89 -8.93
C GLU A 88 2.36 -16.92 -9.70
N LYS A 89 1.03 -16.93 -9.49
CA LYS A 89 0.10 -17.80 -10.21
C LYS A 89 -0.08 -17.38 -11.67
N GLN A 90 -0.31 -16.09 -11.92
CA GLN A 90 -0.57 -15.56 -13.27
C GLN A 90 0.69 -15.60 -14.15
N GLY A 91 1.83 -15.20 -13.59
CA GLY A 91 3.05 -14.98 -14.36
C GLY A 91 3.01 -13.68 -15.17
N ALA A 92 4.20 -13.19 -15.49
CA ALA A 92 4.39 -12.04 -16.37
C ALA A 92 4.49 -12.51 -17.82
N THR A 93 3.79 -11.83 -18.74
CA THR A 93 3.93 -12.13 -20.17
C THR A 93 4.91 -11.15 -20.80
N VAL A 94 6.03 -11.66 -21.32
CA VAL A 94 7.07 -10.90 -22.03
C VAL A 94 7.36 -11.67 -23.32
N ASP A 95 7.33 -11.00 -24.47
CA ASP A 95 7.58 -11.60 -25.79
C ASP A 95 6.82 -12.91 -26.07
N ASN A 96 5.53 -12.93 -25.70
CA ASN A 96 4.62 -14.09 -25.80
C ASN A 96 4.98 -15.30 -24.91
N VAL A 97 5.97 -15.16 -24.02
CA VAL A 97 6.32 -16.19 -23.03
C VAL A 97 5.73 -15.82 -21.67
N ASN A 98 5.13 -16.79 -20.97
CA ASN A 98 4.64 -16.59 -19.61
C ASN A 98 5.68 -17.00 -18.57
N ILE A 99 6.22 -16.03 -17.85
CA ILE A 99 7.30 -16.20 -16.88
C ILE A 99 6.72 -16.20 -15.46
N LYS A 100 6.89 -17.32 -14.76
CA LYS A 100 6.49 -17.49 -13.35
C LYS A 100 7.73 -17.49 -12.46
N ARG A 101 7.78 -16.56 -11.52
CA ARG A 101 8.87 -16.38 -10.54
C ARG A 101 8.28 -15.90 -9.23
N ARG A 102 9.08 -15.91 -8.17
CA ARG A 102 8.66 -15.30 -6.90
C ARG A 102 8.42 -13.82 -7.12
N PHE A 103 7.46 -13.23 -6.39
CA PHE A 103 7.06 -11.84 -6.61
C PHE A 103 8.22 -10.82 -6.52
N ASN A 104 9.20 -11.11 -5.67
CA ASN A 104 10.36 -10.25 -5.48
C ASN A 104 11.41 -10.37 -6.59
N ASP A 105 11.39 -11.45 -7.38
CA ASP A 105 12.41 -11.74 -8.40
C ASP A 105 12.01 -11.24 -9.80
N TYR A 106 10.82 -10.64 -9.92
CA TYR A 106 10.39 -10.03 -11.16
C TYR A 106 11.22 -8.79 -11.51
N THR A 107 11.68 -8.77 -12.75
CA THR A 107 12.31 -7.63 -13.41
C THR A 107 11.30 -6.52 -13.67
N GLN A 108 11.79 -5.36 -14.06
CA GLN A 108 10.93 -4.21 -14.37
C GLN A 108 9.94 -4.49 -15.51
N GLN A 109 10.39 -5.12 -16.59
CA GLN A 109 9.55 -5.49 -17.74
C GLN A 109 8.42 -6.45 -17.33
N GLU A 110 8.77 -7.45 -16.51
CA GLU A 110 7.81 -8.43 -15.99
C GLU A 110 6.78 -7.77 -15.04
N LEU A 111 7.22 -6.84 -14.19
CA LEU A 111 6.34 -6.08 -13.30
C LEU A 111 5.37 -5.17 -14.08
N ILE A 112 5.82 -4.53 -15.16
CA ILE A 112 4.95 -3.74 -16.06
C ILE A 112 3.86 -4.64 -16.65
N SER A 113 4.22 -5.85 -17.10
CA SER A 113 3.25 -6.83 -17.62
C SER A 113 2.20 -7.21 -16.56
N LEU A 114 2.65 -7.46 -15.32
CA LEU A 114 1.75 -7.78 -14.21
C LEU A 114 0.83 -6.62 -13.83
N ILE A 115 1.33 -5.38 -13.82
CA ILE A 115 0.49 -4.20 -13.55
C ILE A 115 -0.64 -4.10 -14.58
N LYS A 116 -0.31 -4.20 -15.88
CA LYS A 116 -1.31 -4.17 -16.95
C LYS A 116 -2.37 -5.28 -16.80
N LYS A 117 -1.96 -6.49 -16.40
CA LYS A 117 -2.89 -7.59 -16.11
C LYS A 117 -3.78 -7.29 -14.91
N ALA A 118 -3.22 -6.72 -13.83
CA ALA A 118 -3.98 -6.37 -12.63
C ALA A 118 -5.00 -5.26 -12.91
N GLU A 119 -4.63 -4.27 -13.71
CA GLU A 119 -5.55 -3.20 -14.16
C GLU A 119 -6.70 -3.77 -14.98
N LYS A 120 -6.42 -4.67 -15.93
CA LYS A 120 -7.47 -5.31 -16.75
C LYS A 120 -8.48 -6.10 -15.90
N MET A 121 -8.03 -6.81 -14.86
CA MET A 121 -8.95 -7.49 -13.94
C MET A 121 -9.86 -6.51 -13.21
N ARG A 122 -9.33 -5.37 -12.75
CA ARG A 122 -10.17 -4.35 -12.08
C ARG A 122 -11.25 -3.81 -13.00
N VAL A 123 -10.94 -3.59 -14.28
CA VAL A 123 -11.93 -3.15 -15.26
C VAL A 123 -13.03 -4.21 -15.44
N THR A 124 -12.66 -5.48 -15.61
CA THR A 124 -13.67 -6.55 -15.76
C THR A 124 -14.52 -6.77 -14.51
N ASP A 125 -13.97 -6.56 -13.32
CA ASP A 125 -14.73 -6.66 -12.07
C ASP A 125 -15.72 -5.49 -11.91
N ILE A 126 -15.37 -4.29 -12.41
CA ILE A 126 -16.29 -3.13 -12.44
C ILE A 126 -17.40 -3.34 -13.49
N ASP A 127 -17.05 -3.79 -14.69
CA ASP A 127 -18.02 -4.07 -15.76
C ASP A 127 -18.99 -5.19 -15.38
N ALA A 128 -18.56 -6.16 -14.56
CA ALA A 128 -19.41 -7.23 -14.05
C ALA A 128 -20.41 -6.76 -12.97
N VAL A 129 -20.10 -5.67 -12.26
CA VAL A 129 -21.01 -5.03 -11.30
C VAL A 129 -22.03 -4.16 -12.03
N ASP A 130 -21.62 -3.47 -13.10
CA ASP A 130 -22.51 -2.62 -13.91
C ASP A 130 -23.58 -3.42 -14.67
N LYS A 131 -23.30 -4.69 -15.00
CA LYS A 131 -24.27 -5.60 -15.64
C LYS A 131 -25.28 -6.25 -14.68
N GLN A 132 -25.17 -6.00 -13.37
CA GLN A 132 -26.08 -6.55 -12.35
C GLN A 132 -26.98 -5.49 -11.70
N LEU A 133 -26.92 -4.24 -12.17
CA LEU A 133 -27.85 -3.15 -11.87
C LEU A 133 -28.83 -2.94 -13.02
#